data_AF-A0A818DC16-F1
#
_entry.id   AF-A0A818DC16-F1
#
_cell.length_a   1.000
_cell.length_b   1.000
_cell.length_c   1.000
_cell.angle_alpha   90.00
_cell.angle_beta   90.00
_cell.angle_gamma   90.00
#
_symmetry.space_group_name_H-M   'P 1'
#
loop_
_entity.id
_entity.type
_entity.pdbx_description
1 polymer ?
#
loop_
_entity_poly.entity_id
_entity_poly.type
_entity_poly.pdbx_seq_one_letter_code
_entity_poly.pdbx_strand_id
1 'polypeptide(L)'
;MTAREELIRRRRLKLLFDIAKRENCTKLITGDNCTKLAAQILSDMAQGKGAHVALECNFTDTRNDSVTIVRPFREIMSKEIAMYNRLNSFESLQNADIATMSGPQSSIFKLTETLVNDLQRQFPSTVSTIFRERTNFDKRFFLLVIERLLLSSTTVNYVWLDLKALKSVAWLILFTMAPKKKEYSFDLRETVIKHFLNGDSEHDIATKVIIPRNSVHYIIAKYKNTKCIGNIIGRGRKRKTSVHLDRVIQRKIKVDRRKSASAVKVEIESELGIIISEQTVRRRLHESGFMGRVARKKPYVDKVNRGKRIEYAKTYREKPIDYWKDVLWSDESKFNLFGSDGKVMVWRTPKEELDPKCTVPTVKYGGGNVKCWGSFSSSGVGNLVFIDENMTGEIYRDILQKNLFESVKKLNLGSKWVMQQNNDPKHRAHIVTNWLNEKGVERLKWPPYSPDLNPIEHMWDELERRMKKEKPKNATELKHALSRVWQGIGTDVTKKLVDSVPNRLNEVIRMNGYPTRY
;
A
#
# COMPACT_ATOMS: atom_id res chain seq x y z
N MET A 1 -23.80 -20.64 -35.20
CA MET A 1 -24.23 -21.97 -35.58
C MET A 1 -25.67 -21.83 -35.96
N THR A 2 -26.12 -22.50 -37.01
CA THR A 2 -27.55 -22.60 -37.29
C THR A 2 -28.26 -23.36 -36.18
N ALA A 3 -29.57 -23.21 -36.03
CA ALA A 3 -30.34 -23.96 -35.02
C ALA A 3 -30.19 -25.49 -35.21
N ARG A 4 -30.04 -25.93 -36.46
CA ARG A 4 -29.79 -27.33 -36.83
C ARG A 4 -28.42 -27.82 -36.31
N GLU A 5 -27.36 -27.04 -36.48
CA GLU A 5 -26.02 -27.36 -35.97
C GLU A 5 -25.97 -27.44 -34.44
N GLU A 6 -26.62 -26.49 -33.76
CA GLU A 6 -26.72 -26.49 -32.30
C GLU A 6 -27.44 -27.73 -31.78
N LEU A 7 -28.53 -28.13 -32.45
CA LEU A 7 -29.26 -29.35 -32.11
C LEU A 7 -28.39 -30.61 -32.27
N ILE A 8 -27.64 -30.72 -33.37
CA ILE A 8 -26.75 -31.85 -33.64
C ILE A 8 -25.64 -31.91 -32.59
N ARG A 9 -25.00 -30.78 -32.29
CA ARG A 9 -23.95 -30.70 -31.25
C ARG A 9 -24.48 -31.14 -29.89
N ARG A 10 -25.66 -30.66 -29.49
CA ARG A 10 -26.31 -31.06 -28.22
C ARG A 10 -26.65 -32.55 -28.19
N ARG A 11 -27.18 -33.10 -29.29
CA ARG A 11 -27.51 -34.52 -29.40
C ARG A 11 -26.26 -35.40 -29.34
N ARG A 12 -25.18 -35.01 -30.02
CA ARG A 12 -23.89 -35.71 -29.96
C ARG A 12 -23.32 -35.72 -28.55
N LEU A 13 -23.33 -34.58 -27.86
CA LEU A 13 -22.86 -34.49 -26.48
C LEU A 13 -23.71 -35.34 -25.53
N LYS A 14 -25.04 -35.34 -25.70
CA LYS A 14 -25.94 -36.19 -24.93
C LYS A 14 -25.64 -37.69 -25.15
N LEU A 15 -25.46 -38.10 -26.40
CA LEU A 15 -25.08 -39.47 -26.75
C LEU A 15 -23.75 -39.88 -26.09
N LEU A 16 -22.74 -39.00 -26.13
CA LEU A 16 -21.46 -39.25 -25.47
C LEU A 16 -21.61 -39.42 -23.96
N PHE A 17 -22.48 -38.65 -23.31
CA PHE A 17 -22.79 -38.84 -21.90
C PHE A 17 -23.49 -40.16 -21.60
N ASP A 18 -24.44 -40.56 -22.45
CA ASP A 18 -25.18 -41.82 -22.28
C ASP A 18 -24.24 -43.04 -22.47
N ILE A 19 -23.31 -42.97 -23.43
CA ILE A 19 -22.25 -43.97 -23.62
C ILE A 19 -21.30 -43.98 -22.42
N ALA A 20 -20.80 -42.83 -21.98
CA ALA A 20 -19.88 -42.74 -20.84
C ALA A 20 -20.50 -43.34 -19.57
N LYS A 21 -21.80 -43.13 -19.34
CA LYS A 21 -22.54 -43.75 -18.24
C LYS A 21 -22.62 -45.28 -18.38
N ARG A 22 -22.93 -45.77 -19.58
CA ARG A 22 -23.02 -47.22 -19.85
C ARG A 22 -21.68 -47.93 -19.63
N GLU A 23 -20.59 -47.27 -19.99
CA GLU A 23 -19.22 -47.76 -19.85
C GLU A 23 -18.57 -47.41 -18.49
N ASN A 24 -19.36 -46.96 -17.49
CA ASN A 24 -18.88 -46.56 -16.15
C ASN A 24 -17.72 -45.53 -16.15
N CYS A 25 -17.65 -44.68 -17.17
CA CYS A 25 -16.63 -43.64 -17.29
C CYS A 25 -17.05 -42.38 -16.51
N THR A 26 -16.21 -41.96 -15.56
CA THR A 26 -16.45 -40.75 -14.74
C THR A 26 -16.02 -39.44 -15.43
N LYS A 27 -15.24 -39.54 -16.51
CA LYS A 27 -14.67 -38.40 -17.23
C LYS A 27 -14.86 -38.55 -18.74
N LEU A 28 -15.28 -37.47 -19.39
CA LEU A 28 -15.37 -37.35 -20.84
C LEU A 28 -14.34 -36.33 -21.33
N ILE A 29 -13.29 -36.79 -22.03
CA ILE A 29 -12.26 -35.90 -22.56
C ILE A 29 -12.69 -35.36 -23.92
N THR A 30 -12.61 -34.05 -24.08
CA THR A 30 -12.97 -33.37 -25.34
C THR A 30 -11.77 -32.66 -25.95
N GLY A 31 -11.72 -32.62 -27.28
CA GLY A 31 -10.66 -31.97 -28.07
C GLY A 31 -10.80 -30.45 -28.19
N ASP A 32 -11.47 -29.81 -27.24
CA ASP A 32 -11.68 -28.36 -27.25
C ASP A 32 -10.34 -27.64 -27.09
N ASN A 33 -10.00 -26.81 -28.07
CA ASN A 33 -8.75 -26.07 -28.12
C ASN A 33 -8.98 -24.56 -28.03
N CYS A 34 -7.93 -23.81 -27.72
CA CYS A 34 -7.97 -22.36 -27.48
C CYS A 34 -8.65 -21.59 -28.62
N THR A 35 -8.35 -21.96 -29.88
CA THR A 35 -8.91 -21.30 -31.07
C THR A 35 -10.41 -21.53 -31.19
N LYS A 36 -10.88 -22.77 -31.00
CA LYS A 36 -12.31 -23.12 -31.06
C LYS A 36 -13.09 -22.50 -29.90
N LEU A 37 -12.51 -22.50 -28.71
CA LEU A 37 -13.12 -21.89 -27.52
C LEU A 37 -13.21 -20.37 -27.67
N ALA A 38 -12.21 -19.70 -28.24
CA ALA A 38 -12.27 -18.26 -28.51
C ALA A 38 -13.41 -17.88 -29.48
N ALA A 39 -13.60 -18.65 -30.56
CA ALA A 39 -14.72 -18.46 -31.49
C ALA A 39 -16.08 -18.70 -30.81
N GLN A 40 -16.18 -19.73 -29.97
CA GLN A 40 -17.37 -20.01 -29.17
C GLN A 40 -17.69 -18.87 -28.20
N ILE A 41 -16.70 -18.38 -27.45
CA ILE A 41 -16.82 -17.25 -26.52
C ILE A 41 -17.43 -16.02 -27.22
N LEU A 42 -16.86 -15.62 -28.36
CA LEU A 42 -17.32 -14.46 -29.11
C LEU A 42 -18.73 -14.67 -29.68
N SER A 43 -19.02 -15.87 -30.20
CA SER A 43 -20.35 -16.24 -30.70
C SER A 43 -21.41 -16.20 -29.61
N ASP A 44 -21.12 -16.73 -28.42
CA ASP A 44 -22.05 -16.76 -27.30
C ASP A 44 -22.28 -15.38 -26.70
N MET A 45 -21.24 -14.55 -26.66
CA MET A 45 -21.40 -13.14 -26.29
C MET A 45 -22.27 -12.38 -27.29
N ALA A 46 -22.07 -12.59 -28.59
CA ALA A 46 -22.89 -11.98 -29.64
C ALA A 46 -24.36 -12.44 -29.60
N GLN A 47 -24.62 -13.66 -29.14
CA GLN A 47 -25.97 -14.22 -28.96
C GLN A 47 -26.59 -13.92 -27.59
N GLY A 48 -25.92 -13.15 -26.72
CA GLY A 48 -26.43 -12.80 -25.39
C GLY A 48 -26.34 -13.93 -24.35
N LYS A 49 -25.57 -14.99 -24.62
CA LYS A 49 -25.36 -16.17 -23.75
C LYS A 49 -24.17 -16.03 -22.78
N GLY A 50 -23.69 -14.81 -22.55
CA GLY A 50 -22.47 -14.52 -21.78
C GLY A 50 -22.40 -15.12 -20.37
N ALA A 51 -23.55 -15.37 -19.72
CA ALA A 51 -23.60 -15.98 -18.39
C ALA A 51 -23.05 -17.41 -18.32
N HIS A 52 -23.06 -18.15 -19.44
CA HIS A 52 -22.63 -19.55 -19.51
C HIS A 52 -21.16 -19.70 -19.94
N VAL A 53 -20.53 -18.64 -20.46
CA VAL A 53 -19.19 -18.65 -21.04
C VAL A 53 -18.13 -19.15 -20.05
N ALA A 54 -18.24 -18.77 -18.77
CA ALA A 54 -17.30 -19.21 -17.74
C ALA A 54 -17.29 -20.74 -17.56
N LEU A 55 -18.46 -21.38 -17.67
CA LEU A 55 -18.60 -22.83 -17.51
C LEU A 55 -18.13 -23.60 -18.75
N GLU A 56 -18.38 -23.06 -19.94
CA GLU A 56 -18.01 -23.71 -21.20
C GLU A 56 -16.50 -23.62 -21.50
N CYS A 57 -15.80 -22.66 -20.90
CA CYS A 57 -14.37 -22.44 -21.11
C CYS A 57 -13.48 -22.94 -19.95
N ASN A 58 -14.10 -23.48 -18.90
CA ASN A 58 -13.35 -24.06 -17.78
C ASN A 58 -12.71 -25.40 -18.16
N PHE A 59 -11.69 -25.77 -17.39
CA PHE A 59 -10.96 -27.03 -17.56
C PHE A 59 -11.89 -28.22 -17.40
N THR A 60 -12.79 -28.11 -16.43
CA THR A 60 -13.84 -29.06 -16.13
C THR A 60 -15.21 -28.43 -16.28
N ASP A 61 -16.16 -29.22 -16.77
CA ASP A 61 -17.58 -28.90 -16.75
C ASP A 61 -18.31 -30.00 -15.99
N THR A 62 -18.82 -29.62 -14.83
CA THR A 62 -19.47 -30.50 -13.85
C THR A 62 -20.98 -30.31 -13.82
N ARG A 63 -21.59 -29.71 -14.85
CA ARG A 63 -23.05 -29.54 -14.94
C ARG A 63 -23.82 -30.87 -15.00
N ASN A 64 -23.13 -31.97 -15.23
CA ASN A 64 -23.67 -33.33 -15.16
C ASN A 64 -23.02 -34.05 -13.98
N ASP A 65 -23.81 -34.38 -12.96
CA ASP A 65 -23.33 -34.91 -11.68
C ASP A 65 -22.63 -36.27 -11.78
N SER A 66 -22.84 -37.00 -12.88
CA SER A 66 -22.34 -38.37 -13.07
C SER A 66 -21.09 -38.47 -13.96
N VAL A 67 -20.86 -37.50 -14.86
CA VAL A 67 -19.75 -37.53 -15.82
C VAL A 67 -19.22 -36.12 -16.00
N THR A 68 -17.94 -35.92 -15.67
CA THR A 68 -17.27 -34.61 -15.81
C THR A 68 -16.62 -34.47 -17.19
N ILE A 69 -16.90 -33.39 -17.92
CA ILE A 69 -16.15 -33.09 -19.15
C ILE A 69 -14.79 -32.49 -18.78
N VAL A 70 -13.72 -32.95 -19.42
CA VAL A 70 -12.35 -32.44 -19.25
C VAL A 70 -11.83 -31.91 -20.59
N ARG A 71 -11.23 -30.70 -20.59
CA ARG A 71 -10.70 -30.01 -21.76
C ARG A 71 -9.18 -29.79 -21.64
N PRO A 72 -8.36 -30.83 -21.88
CA PRO A 72 -6.91 -30.73 -21.69
C PRO A 72 -6.23 -29.76 -22.66
N PHE A 73 -6.78 -29.59 -23.86
CA PHE A 73 -6.19 -28.75 -24.91
C PHE A 73 -6.67 -27.30 -24.91
N ARG A 74 -7.45 -26.88 -23.90
CA ARG A 74 -8.11 -25.56 -23.88
C ARG A 74 -7.15 -24.37 -24.03
N GLU A 75 -5.89 -24.54 -23.62
CA GLU A 75 -4.86 -23.48 -23.67
C GLU A 75 -3.96 -23.60 -24.91
N ILE A 76 -4.10 -24.68 -25.68
CA ILE A 76 -3.29 -24.97 -26.87
C ILE A 76 -4.05 -24.51 -28.12
N MET A 77 -3.37 -23.87 -29.06
CA MET A 77 -3.97 -23.37 -30.29
C MET A 77 -4.08 -24.45 -31.36
N SER A 78 -5.05 -24.30 -32.28
CA SER A 78 -5.25 -25.27 -33.37
C SER A 78 -3.99 -25.46 -34.24
N LYS A 79 -3.20 -24.40 -34.46
CA LYS A 79 -1.93 -24.47 -35.22
C LYS A 79 -0.86 -25.30 -34.51
N GLU A 80 -0.79 -25.22 -33.19
CA GLU A 80 0.20 -25.95 -32.37
C GLU A 80 -0.13 -27.43 -32.36
N ILE A 81 -1.42 -27.77 -32.26
CA ILE A 81 -1.91 -29.14 -32.40
C ILE A 81 -1.61 -29.68 -33.80
N ALA A 82 -1.83 -28.88 -34.85
CA ALA A 82 -1.54 -29.28 -36.22
C ALA A 82 -0.03 -29.53 -36.46
N MET A 83 0.83 -28.66 -35.92
CA MET A 83 2.29 -28.83 -35.96
C MET A 83 2.73 -30.07 -35.18
N TYR A 84 2.18 -30.29 -33.99
CA TYR A 84 2.46 -31.47 -33.17
C TYR A 84 2.05 -32.77 -33.88
N ASN A 85 0.88 -32.80 -34.49
CA ASN A 85 0.40 -33.96 -35.25
C ASN A 85 1.32 -34.28 -36.44
N ARG A 86 1.76 -33.24 -37.16
CA ARG A 86 2.70 -33.38 -38.28
C ARG A 86 4.07 -33.88 -37.83
N LEU A 87 4.59 -33.38 -36.70
CA LEU A 87 5.90 -33.77 -36.18
C LEU A 87 5.93 -35.22 -35.69
N ASN A 88 4.81 -35.71 -35.16
CA ASN A 88 4.67 -37.08 -34.64
C ASN A 88 4.01 -38.05 -35.64
N SER A 89 3.81 -37.63 -36.88
CA SER A 89 3.18 -38.43 -37.94
C SER A 89 1.80 -39.01 -37.56
N PHE A 90 1.01 -38.29 -36.77
CA PHE A 90 -0.35 -38.69 -36.45
C PHE A 90 -1.27 -38.48 -37.65
N GLU A 91 -2.05 -39.51 -37.99
CA GLU A 91 -3.07 -39.43 -39.04
C GLU A 91 -4.20 -38.47 -38.62
N SER A 92 -4.41 -37.40 -39.39
CA SER A 92 -5.53 -36.49 -39.15
C SER A 92 -6.81 -37.05 -39.78
N LEU A 93 -7.71 -37.60 -38.96
CA LEU A 93 -9.05 -37.95 -39.41
C LEU A 93 -9.86 -36.67 -39.69
N GLN A 94 -9.92 -36.26 -40.97
CA GLN A 94 -10.87 -35.22 -41.40
C GLN A 94 -12.25 -35.85 -41.56
N ASN A 95 -13.07 -35.77 -40.51
CA ASN A 95 -14.49 -36.05 -40.65
C ASN A 95 -15.15 -34.83 -41.30
N ALA A 96 -15.67 -35.00 -42.52
CA ALA A 96 -16.47 -33.97 -43.18
C ALA A 96 -17.68 -33.64 -42.29
N ASP A 97 -17.73 -32.40 -41.81
CA ASP A 97 -18.90 -31.89 -41.09
C ASP A 97 -19.99 -31.50 -42.11
N ILE A 98 -21.26 -31.56 -41.71
CA ILE A 98 -22.43 -31.20 -42.53
C ILE A 98 -22.29 -29.76 -43.09
N ALA A 99 -21.49 -28.93 -42.41
CA ALA A 99 -21.22 -27.54 -42.76
C ALA A 99 -19.95 -27.30 -43.60
N THR A 100 -19.25 -28.34 -44.07
CA THR A 100 -17.97 -28.19 -44.83
C THR A 100 -18.15 -27.40 -46.14
N MET A 101 -19.39 -27.34 -46.67
CA MET A 101 -19.76 -26.58 -47.87
C MET A 101 -20.51 -25.26 -47.56
N SER A 102 -20.65 -24.87 -46.30
CA SER A 102 -21.40 -23.66 -45.91
C SER A 102 -20.52 -22.41 -45.95
N GLY A 103 -21.01 -21.34 -46.60
CA GLY A 103 -20.28 -20.08 -46.74
C GLY A 103 -19.98 -19.38 -45.41
N PRO A 104 -19.00 -18.45 -45.38
CA PRO A 104 -18.53 -17.80 -44.16
C PRO A 104 -19.59 -16.96 -43.42
N GLN A 105 -20.65 -16.53 -44.12
CA GLN A 105 -21.78 -15.78 -43.56
C GLN A 105 -22.97 -16.66 -43.11
N SER A 106 -22.86 -17.99 -43.19
CA SER A 106 -23.95 -18.93 -42.90
C SER A 106 -24.49 -18.87 -41.47
N SER A 107 -23.67 -18.45 -40.49
CA SER A 107 -24.13 -18.22 -39.12
C SER A 107 -23.21 -17.28 -38.34
N ILE A 108 -23.72 -16.70 -37.24
CA ILE A 108 -22.92 -15.85 -36.33
C ILE A 108 -21.65 -16.56 -35.85
N PHE A 109 -21.74 -17.86 -35.55
CA PHE A 109 -20.57 -18.65 -35.15
C PHE A 109 -19.54 -18.76 -36.28
N LYS A 110 -19.99 -18.97 -37.53
CA LYS A 110 -19.08 -19.07 -38.68
C LYS A 110 -18.41 -17.73 -38.97
N LEU A 111 -19.15 -16.63 -38.85
CA LEU A 111 -18.62 -15.27 -38.91
C LEU A 111 -17.55 -15.03 -37.82
N THR A 112 -17.82 -15.41 -36.57
CA THR A 112 -16.85 -15.27 -35.47
C THR A 112 -15.66 -16.22 -35.61
N GLU A 113 -15.86 -17.42 -36.14
CA GLU A 113 -14.79 -18.39 -36.40
C GLU A 113 -13.85 -17.88 -37.49
N THR A 114 -14.39 -17.38 -38.61
CA THR A 114 -13.62 -16.73 -39.67
C THR A 114 -12.85 -15.53 -39.12
N LEU A 115 -13.52 -14.65 -38.37
CA LEU A 115 -12.88 -13.50 -37.72
C LEU A 115 -11.71 -13.92 -36.80
N VAL A 116 -11.90 -14.92 -35.93
CA VAL A 116 -10.86 -15.41 -35.02
C VAL A 116 -9.68 -16.01 -35.79
N ASN A 117 -9.95 -16.76 -36.86
CA ASN A 117 -8.92 -17.35 -37.70
C ASN A 117 -8.14 -16.27 -38.48
N ASP A 118 -8.81 -15.24 -39.01
CA ASP A 118 -8.17 -14.14 -39.71
C ASP A 118 -7.35 -13.26 -38.75
N LEU A 119 -7.86 -13.01 -37.54
CA LEU A 119 -7.10 -12.34 -36.49
C LEU A 119 -5.87 -13.13 -36.07
N GLN A 120 -5.95 -14.45 -36.01
CA GLN A 120 -4.79 -15.29 -35.71
C GLN A 120 -3.73 -15.24 -36.82
N ARG A 121 -4.14 -15.08 -38.07
CA ARG A 121 -3.23 -14.95 -39.23
C ARG A 121 -2.53 -13.59 -39.25
N GLN A 122 -3.27 -12.52 -38.96
CA GLN A 122 -2.74 -11.16 -38.99
C GLN A 122 -2.02 -10.76 -37.68
N PHE A 123 -2.47 -11.28 -36.54
CA PHE A 123 -2.00 -10.92 -35.19
C PHE A 123 -1.87 -12.17 -34.29
N PRO A 124 -0.70 -12.86 -34.29
CA PRO A 124 -0.55 -14.19 -33.71
C PRO A 124 -0.82 -14.39 -32.21
N SER A 125 -1.04 -13.31 -31.44
CA SER A 125 -1.26 -13.31 -29.98
C SER A 125 -2.70 -12.94 -29.57
N THR A 126 -3.55 -12.57 -30.53
CA THR A 126 -4.89 -12.01 -30.25
C THR A 126 -5.85 -13.06 -29.71
N VAL A 127 -5.80 -14.30 -30.23
CA VAL A 127 -6.67 -15.40 -29.78
C VAL A 127 -6.35 -15.83 -28.35
N SER A 128 -5.07 -15.89 -27.99
CA SER A 128 -4.65 -16.18 -26.60
C SER A 128 -5.10 -15.07 -25.64
N THR A 129 -5.09 -13.81 -26.09
CA THR A 129 -5.54 -12.67 -25.31
C THR A 129 -7.06 -12.71 -25.09
N ILE A 130 -7.84 -13.01 -26.13
CA ILE A 130 -9.30 -13.21 -26.04
C ILE A 130 -9.61 -14.33 -25.06
N PHE A 131 -8.89 -15.45 -25.11
CA PHE A 131 -9.11 -16.56 -24.20
C PHE A 131 -8.67 -16.28 -22.75
N ARG A 132 -7.60 -15.48 -22.53
CA ARG A 132 -7.13 -15.10 -21.19
C ARG A 132 -8.05 -14.11 -20.49
N GLU A 133 -8.62 -13.16 -21.22
CA GLU A 133 -9.55 -12.17 -20.66
C GLU A 133 -11.00 -12.69 -20.50
N ARG A 134 -11.23 -14.01 -20.69
CA ARG A 134 -12.53 -14.68 -20.62
C ARG A 134 -13.36 -14.39 -19.37
N THR A 135 -12.73 -14.09 -18.23
CA THR A 135 -13.39 -13.79 -16.95
C THR A 135 -13.63 -12.29 -16.71
N ASN A 136 -13.03 -11.41 -17.51
CA ASN A 136 -13.09 -9.95 -17.38
C ASN A 136 -13.90 -9.27 -18.49
N PHE A 137 -14.56 -10.03 -19.36
CA PHE A 137 -15.44 -9.49 -20.39
C PHE A 137 -16.69 -8.85 -19.76
N ASP A 138 -16.56 -7.63 -19.26
CA ASP A 138 -17.68 -6.71 -19.05
C ASP A 138 -18.06 -6.08 -20.41
N LYS A 139 -19.31 -5.63 -20.53
CA LYS A 139 -19.92 -5.00 -21.72
C LYS A 139 -19.04 -3.91 -22.36
N ARG A 140 -18.20 -3.25 -21.58
CA ARG A 140 -17.24 -2.22 -22.04
C ARG A 140 -15.99 -2.78 -22.74
N PHE A 141 -15.53 -3.96 -22.34
CA PHE A 141 -14.36 -4.59 -22.94
C PHE A 141 -14.69 -5.17 -24.32
N PHE A 142 -15.91 -5.68 -24.51
CA PHE A 142 -16.40 -6.14 -25.82
C PHE A 142 -16.50 -4.99 -26.84
N LEU A 143 -16.96 -3.82 -26.40
CA LEU A 143 -16.94 -2.58 -27.20
C LEU A 143 -15.51 -2.16 -27.56
N LEU A 144 -14.57 -2.19 -26.60
CA LEU A 144 -13.16 -1.87 -26.84
C LEU A 144 -12.45 -2.86 -27.77
N VAL A 145 -12.81 -4.15 -27.72
CA VAL A 145 -12.29 -5.17 -28.62
C VAL A 145 -12.85 -4.95 -30.04
N ILE A 146 -14.15 -4.68 -30.19
CA ILE A 146 -14.75 -4.34 -31.50
C ILE A 146 -14.17 -3.03 -32.06
N GLU A 147 -13.98 -2.01 -31.23
CA GLU A 147 -13.42 -0.72 -31.61
C GLU A 147 -11.94 -0.84 -32.03
N ARG A 148 -11.13 -1.64 -31.31
CA ARG A 148 -9.76 -1.98 -31.72
C ARG A 148 -9.68 -2.84 -32.98
N LEU A 149 -10.64 -3.74 -33.19
CA LEU A 149 -10.73 -4.57 -34.40
C LEU A 149 -11.14 -3.76 -35.64
N LEU A 150 -12.00 -2.76 -35.45
CA LEU A 150 -12.36 -1.81 -36.50
C LEU A 150 -11.20 -0.84 -36.83
N LEU A 151 -10.39 -0.48 -35.83
CA LEU A 151 -9.24 0.42 -35.99
C LEU A 151 -7.96 -0.27 -36.52
N SER A 152 -7.81 -1.59 -36.39
CA SER A 152 -6.66 -2.33 -36.92
C SER A 152 -6.79 -2.74 -38.39
N SER A 153 -7.94 -2.48 -39.02
CA SER A 153 -8.18 -2.69 -40.44
C SER A 153 -7.69 -1.48 -41.24
N THR A 154 -6.37 -1.27 -41.26
CA THR A 154 -5.72 -0.44 -42.27
C THR A 154 -5.13 -1.34 -43.35
N THR A 155 -6.00 -2.08 -44.03
CA THR A 155 -5.71 -2.62 -45.37
C THR A 155 -6.99 -2.58 -46.19
N VAL A 156 -6.92 -1.68 -47.14
CA VAL A 156 -7.90 -1.26 -48.13
C VAL A 156 -8.44 -2.42 -48.98
N ASN A 157 -9.73 -2.28 -49.35
CA ASN A 157 -10.46 -2.93 -50.44
C ASN A 157 -10.85 -4.41 -50.27
N TYR A 158 -12.17 -4.62 -50.05
CA TYR A 158 -13.03 -5.79 -50.38
C TYR A 158 -14.00 -6.19 -49.24
N VAL A 159 -14.64 -5.23 -48.55
CA VAL A 159 -15.65 -5.56 -47.54
C VAL A 159 -16.75 -4.49 -47.49
N TRP A 160 -17.36 -4.15 -48.63
CA TRP A 160 -18.49 -3.19 -48.65
C TRP A 160 -19.86 -3.83 -48.38
N LEU A 161 -20.00 -5.15 -48.50
CA LEU A 161 -21.26 -5.85 -48.15
C LEU A 161 -21.34 -6.35 -46.69
N ASP A 162 -20.21 -6.56 -46.02
CA ASP A 162 -20.18 -7.16 -44.67
C ASP A 162 -20.30 -6.14 -43.52
N LEU A 163 -20.17 -4.84 -43.82
CA LEU A 163 -20.45 -3.77 -42.86
C LEU A 163 -21.95 -3.64 -42.55
N LYS A 164 -22.86 -4.11 -43.41
CA LYS A 164 -24.32 -4.03 -43.15
C LYS A 164 -24.77 -5.04 -42.10
N ALA A 165 -24.26 -6.28 -42.13
CA ALA A 165 -24.63 -7.29 -41.13
C ALA A 165 -24.06 -6.96 -39.74
N LEU A 166 -22.79 -6.52 -39.69
CA LEU A 166 -22.15 -6.05 -38.46
C LEU A 166 -22.75 -4.74 -37.94
N LYS A 167 -23.12 -3.80 -38.81
CA LYS A 167 -23.89 -2.61 -38.40
C LYS A 167 -25.29 -2.98 -37.94
N SER A 168 -26.00 -3.91 -38.57
CA SER A 168 -27.35 -4.32 -38.13
C SER A 168 -27.34 -5.05 -36.79
N VAL A 169 -26.35 -5.90 -36.53
CA VAL A 169 -26.17 -6.55 -35.22
C VAL A 169 -25.69 -5.54 -34.17
N ALA A 170 -24.76 -4.64 -34.52
CA ALA A 170 -24.36 -3.53 -33.65
C ALA A 170 -25.52 -2.57 -33.38
N TRP A 171 -26.41 -2.33 -34.35
CA TRP A 171 -27.57 -1.46 -34.25
C TRP A 171 -28.69 -2.11 -33.43
N LEU A 172 -28.94 -3.42 -33.57
CA LEU A 172 -29.87 -4.17 -32.70
C LEU A 172 -29.37 -4.24 -31.24
N ILE A 173 -28.06 -4.38 -31.03
CA ILE A 173 -27.44 -4.38 -29.70
C ILE A 173 -27.41 -2.95 -29.12
N LEU A 174 -27.19 -1.91 -29.93
CA LEU A 174 -27.31 -0.49 -29.53
C LEU A 174 -28.76 -0.10 -29.21
N PHE A 175 -29.76 -0.68 -29.90
CA PHE A 175 -31.17 -0.38 -29.67
C PHE A 175 -31.72 -1.07 -28.41
N THR A 176 -31.21 -2.25 -28.06
CA THR A 176 -31.55 -2.97 -26.81
C THR A 176 -30.74 -2.50 -25.60
N MET A 177 -29.61 -1.82 -25.83
CA MET A 177 -28.77 -1.22 -24.79
C MET A 177 -28.80 0.31 -24.87
N ALA A 178 -29.95 0.91 -24.57
CA ALA A 178 -30.06 2.35 -24.40
C ALA A 178 -28.93 2.86 -23.46
N PRO A 179 -27.99 3.68 -23.92
CA PRO A 179 -26.99 4.25 -23.03
C PRO A 179 -27.71 5.12 -22.00
N LYS A 180 -27.24 5.12 -20.75
CA LYS A 180 -27.65 6.14 -19.77
C LYS A 180 -27.46 7.50 -20.44
N LYS A 181 -28.56 8.25 -20.59
CA LYS A 181 -28.61 9.58 -21.21
C LYS A 181 -27.37 10.39 -20.81
N LYS A 182 -26.47 10.65 -21.76
CA LYS A 182 -25.37 11.60 -21.55
C LYS A 182 -26.06 12.95 -21.38
N GLU A 183 -26.04 13.52 -20.18
CA GLU A 183 -26.59 14.88 -19.98
C GLU A 183 -25.86 15.84 -20.92
N TYR A 184 -26.59 16.82 -21.46
CA TYR A 184 -26.02 17.84 -22.33
C TYR A 184 -24.94 18.67 -21.61
N SER A 185 -24.05 19.33 -22.38
CA SER A 185 -23.00 20.19 -21.82
C SER A 185 -23.59 21.26 -20.89
N PHE A 186 -22.77 21.76 -19.97
CA PHE A 186 -23.21 22.78 -19.03
C PHE A 186 -23.70 24.03 -19.76
N ASP A 187 -22.93 24.50 -20.75
CA ASP A 187 -23.22 25.72 -21.53
C ASP A 187 -24.53 25.61 -22.31
N LEU A 188 -24.84 24.42 -22.85
CA LEU A 188 -26.09 24.18 -23.56
C LEU A 188 -27.29 24.21 -22.60
N ARG A 189 -27.15 23.61 -21.41
CA ARG A 189 -28.18 23.66 -20.37
C ARG A 189 -28.37 25.07 -19.83
N GLU A 190 -27.29 25.81 -19.65
CA GLU A 190 -27.35 27.20 -19.21
C GLU A 190 -28.10 28.06 -20.24
N THR A 191 -27.82 27.87 -21.52
CA THR A 191 -28.53 28.55 -22.62
C THR A 191 -30.02 28.21 -22.63
N VAL A 192 -30.39 26.94 -22.48
CA VAL A 192 -31.79 26.50 -22.37
C VAL A 192 -32.50 27.17 -21.18
N ILE A 193 -31.85 27.23 -20.02
CA ILE A 193 -32.44 27.86 -18.83
C ILE A 193 -32.54 29.39 -18.98
N LYS A 194 -31.57 30.06 -19.63
CA LYS A 194 -31.64 31.49 -19.95
C LYS A 194 -32.85 31.81 -20.82
N HIS A 195 -33.07 31.07 -21.90
CA HIS A 195 -34.25 31.28 -22.75
C HIS A 195 -35.56 30.99 -22.02
N PHE A 196 -35.60 29.94 -21.19
CA PHE A 196 -36.76 29.65 -20.35
C PHE A 196 -37.08 30.80 -19.36
N LEU A 197 -36.05 31.38 -18.72
CA LEU A 197 -36.22 32.52 -17.81
C LEU A 197 -36.68 33.79 -18.54
N ASN A 198 -36.33 33.94 -19.82
CA ASN A 198 -36.77 35.03 -20.68
C ASN A 198 -38.20 34.84 -21.22
N GLY A 199 -38.88 33.73 -20.90
CA GLY A 199 -40.28 33.49 -21.27
C GLY A 199 -40.50 32.77 -22.61
N ASP A 200 -39.44 32.29 -23.27
CA ASP A 200 -39.57 31.51 -24.52
C ASP A 200 -40.30 30.18 -24.28
N SER A 201 -41.10 29.72 -25.25
CA SER A 201 -41.77 28.41 -25.16
C SER A 201 -40.76 27.26 -25.33
N GLU A 202 -41.04 26.08 -24.75
CA GLU A 202 -40.16 24.91 -24.88
C GLU A 202 -39.91 24.49 -26.34
N HIS A 203 -40.87 24.79 -27.23
CA HIS A 203 -40.74 24.52 -28.66
C HIS A 203 -39.77 25.50 -29.33
N ASP A 204 -39.88 26.79 -29.03
CA ASP A 204 -38.98 27.82 -29.58
C ASP A 204 -37.54 27.62 -29.09
N ILE A 205 -37.38 27.23 -27.83
CA ILE A 205 -36.07 26.90 -27.25
C ILE A 205 -35.45 25.68 -27.93
N ALA A 206 -36.25 24.65 -28.20
CA ALA A 206 -35.79 23.45 -28.90
C ALA A 206 -35.25 23.77 -30.29
N THR A 207 -35.94 24.66 -31.01
CA THR A 207 -35.55 25.13 -32.35
C THR A 207 -34.31 26.03 -32.30
N LYS A 208 -34.22 26.97 -31.34
CA LYS A 208 -33.07 27.88 -31.18
C LYS A 208 -31.78 27.14 -30.79
N VAL A 209 -31.88 26.14 -29.92
CA VAL A 209 -30.72 25.41 -29.35
C VAL A 209 -30.42 24.10 -30.10
N ILE A 210 -31.26 23.74 -31.08
CA ILE A 210 -31.13 22.54 -31.93
C ILE A 210 -31.02 21.26 -31.07
N ILE A 211 -31.95 21.10 -30.13
CA ILE A 211 -32.11 19.88 -29.34
C ILE A 211 -33.58 19.44 -29.28
N PRO A 212 -33.87 18.14 -29.08
CA PRO A 212 -35.25 17.67 -29.01
C PRO A 212 -36.05 18.37 -27.90
N ARG A 213 -37.31 18.72 -28.15
CA ARG A 213 -38.21 19.36 -27.16
C ARG A 213 -38.28 18.59 -25.85
N ASN A 214 -38.28 17.26 -25.89
CA ASN A 214 -38.26 16.43 -24.68
C ASN A 214 -37.01 16.67 -23.83
N SER A 215 -35.86 16.92 -24.45
CA SER A 215 -34.62 17.25 -23.75
C SER A 215 -34.71 18.62 -23.07
N VAL A 216 -35.27 19.62 -23.76
CA VAL A 216 -35.56 20.96 -23.21
C VAL A 216 -36.48 20.83 -21.98
N HIS A 217 -37.57 20.05 -22.11
CA HIS A 217 -38.50 19.79 -21.04
C HIS A 217 -37.81 19.17 -19.81
N TYR A 218 -36.98 18.12 -19.99
CA TYR A 218 -36.25 17.49 -18.87
C TYR A 218 -35.25 18.45 -18.19
N ILE A 219 -34.59 19.33 -18.96
CA ILE A 219 -33.66 20.33 -18.41
C ILE A 219 -34.41 21.34 -17.56
N ILE A 220 -35.54 21.88 -18.07
CA ILE A 220 -36.38 22.85 -17.36
C ILE A 220 -37.02 22.21 -16.12
N ALA A 221 -37.57 21.00 -16.23
CA ALA A 221 -38.17 20.28 -15.11
C ALA A 221 -37.15 20.01 -13.98
N LYS A 222 -35.91 19.60 -14.34
CA LYS A 222 -34.82 19.44 -13.37
C LYS A 222 -34.49 20.76 -12.68
N TYR A 223 -34.36 21.85 -13.44
CA TYR A 223 -34.07 23.17 -12.89
C TYR A 223 -35.20 23.71 -11.98
N LYS A 224 -36.47 23.50 -12.34
CA LYS A 224 -37.62 23.87 -11.49
C LYS A 224 -37.55 23.18 -10.11
N ASN A 225 -37.15 21.90 -10.08
CA ASN A 225 -37.09 21.10 -8.86
C ASN A 225 -35.84 21.34 -7.99
N THR A 226 -34.66 21.57 -8.60
CA THR A 226 -33.39 21.64 -7.84
C THR A 226 -32.75 23.02 -7.82
N LYS A 227 -33.23 23.96 -8.64
CA LYS A 227 -32.61 25.27 -8.91
C LYS A 227 -31.13 25.19 -9.32
N CYS A 228 -30.67 24.03 -9.77
CA CYS A 228 -29.29 23.76 -10.14
C CYS A 228 -29.18 23.31 -11.61
N ILE A 229 -28.29 23.97 -12.36
CA ILE A 229 -28.02 23.69 -13.79
C ILE A 229 -27.04 22.52 -13.94
N GLY A 230 -26.15 22.33 -12.95
CA GLY A 230 -25.09 21.34 -12.94
C GLY A 230 -25.55 19.88 -12.75
N ASN A 231 -24.56 18.98 -12.76
CA ASN A 231 -24.80 17.57 -12.46
C ASN A 231 -25.10 17.40 -10.97
N ILE A 232 -26.18 16.70 -10.64
CA ILE A 232 -26.46 16.32 -9.25
C ILE A 232 -25.50 15.18 -8.90
N ILE A 233 -24.79 15.29 -7.78
CA ILE A 233 -23.90 14.23 -7.31
C ILE A 233 -24.73 12.97 -7.10
N GLY A 234 -24.46 11.93 -7.90
CA GLY A 234 -25.16 10.65 -7.78
C GLY A 234 -24.92 9.99 -6.42
N ARG A 235 -25.90 9.22 -5.94
CA ARG A 235 -25.71 8.34 -4.78
C ARG A 235 -24.70 7.25 -5.17
N GLY A 236 -23.45 7.39 -4.72
CA GLY A 236 -22.39 6.40 -4.94
C GLY A 236 -22.72 5.04 -4.33
N ARG A 237 -21.83 4.05 -4.54
CA ARG A 237 -21.96 2.70 -3.96
C ARG A 237 -22.13 2.80 -2.44
N LYS A 238 -23.20 2.22 -1.91
CA LYS A 238 -23.46 2.17 -0.46
C LYS A 238 -22.28 1.49 0.25
N ARG A 239 -21.85 2.07 1.39
CA ARG A 239 -20.77 1.54 2.21
C ARG A 239 -21.16 0.18 2.78
N LYS A 240 -20.22 -0.76 2.84
CA LYS A 240 -20.41 -2.04 3.55
C LYS A 240 -20.34 -1.84 5.08
N THR A 241 -19.64 -0.81 5.53
CA THR A 241 -19.53 -0.48 6.95
C THR A 241 -20.60 0.52 7.40
N SER A 242 -21.09 0.33 8.62
CA SER A 242 -21.97 1.28 9.31
C SER A 242 -21.15 2.24 10.18
N VAL A 243 -21.75 3.35 10.60
CA VAL A 243 -21.12 4.29 11.56
C VAL A 243 -20.75 3.57 12.86
N HIS A 244 -21.56 2.61 13.29
CA HIS A 244 -21.26 1.78 14.46
C HIS A 244 -19.99 0.94 14.24
N LEU A 245 -19.89 0.25 13.10
CA LEU A 245 -18.72 -0.55 12.78
C LEU A 245 -17.44 0.30 12.68
N ASP A 246 -17.55 1.50 12.10
CA ASP A 246 -16.43 2.45 12.03
C ASP A 246 -15.95 2.84 13.45
N ARG A 247 -16.87 3.04 14.42
CA ARG A 247 -16.52 3.29 15.82
C ARG A 247 -15.89 2.07 16.50
N VAL A 248 -16.33 0.85 16.18
CA VAL A 248 -15.73 -0.39 16.70
C VAL A 248 -14.29 -0.53 16.20
N ILE A 249 -14.06 -0.31 14.89
CA ILE A 249 -12.72 -0.29 14.28
C ILE A 249 -11.82 0.70 15.03
N GLN A 250 -12.29 1.93 15.26
CA GLN A 250 -11.53 2.94 16.00
C GLN A 250 -11.25 2.52 17.45
N ARG A 251 -12.24 1.94 18.15
CA ARG A 251 -12.07 1.53 19.55
C ARG A 251 -11.01 0.45 19.69
N LYS A 252 -11.03 -0.57 18.81
CA LYS A 252 -10.02 -1.64 18.80
C LYS A 252 -8.61 -1.09 18.65
N ILE A 253 -8.41 -0.12 17.75
CA ILE A 253 -7.12 0.57 17.58
C ILE A 253 -6.77 1.49 18.76
N LYS A 254 -7.75 2.15 19.40
CA LYS A 254 -7.49 3.00 20.59
C LYS A 254 -7.05 2.18 21.82
N VAL A 255 -7.52 0.93 21.92
CA VAL A 255 -7.08 -0.01 22.96
C VAL A 255 -5.66 -0.46 22.66
N ASP A 256 -5.40 -0.96 21.45
CA ASP A 256 -4.08 -1.38 21.00
C ASP A 256 -3.70 -0.72 19.67
N ARG A 257 -2.77 0.24 19.75
CA ARG A 257 -2.30 1.04 18.62
C ARG A 257 -1.39 0.27 17.66
N ARG A 258 -0.86 -0.88 18.09
CA ARG A 258 0.04 -1.74 17.30
C ARG A 258 -0.72 -2.80 16.50
N LYS A 259 -2.01 -2.97 16.79
CA LYS A 259 -2.84 -3.96 16.12
C LYS A 259 -2.90 -3.71 14.61
N SER A 260 -2.62 -4.75 13.83
CA SER A 260 -2.64 -4.67 12.37
C SER A 260 -4.06 -4.53 11.83
N ALA A 261 -4.20 -3.96 10.64
CA ALA A 261 -5.51 -3.90 9.97
C ALA A 261 -6.04 -5.32 9.67
N SER A 262 -5.15 -6.30 9.45
CA SER A 262 -5.52 -7.70 9.30
C SER A 262 -6.07 -8.32 10.59
N ALA A 263 -5.47 -8.05 11.74
CA ALA A 263 -5.98 -8.52 13.03
C ALA A 263 -7.35 -7.90 13.35
N VAL A 264 -7.51 -6.59 13.11
CA VAL A 264 -8.80 -5.91 13.28
C VAL A 264 -9.87 -6.49 12.35
N LYS A 265 -9.51 -6.83 11.10
CA LYS A 265 -10.41 -7.53 10.17
C LYS A 265 -10.88 -8.87 10.78
N VAL A 266 -9.94 -9.71 11.22
CA VAL A 266 -10.25 -11.05 11.76
C VAL A 266 -11.16 -10.93 12.99
N GLU A 267 -10.88 -10.00 13.90
CA GLU A 267 -11.72 -9.77 15.08
C GLU A 267 -13.13 -9.29 14.72
N ILE A 268 -13.27 -8.45 13.69
CA ILE A 268 -14.59 -7.98 13.23
C ILE A 268 -15.37 -9.12 12.58
N GLU A 269 -14.68 -9.97 11.83
CA GLU A 269 -15.27 -11.14 11.20
C GLU A 269 -15.74 -12.15 12.26
N SER A 270 -14.95 -12.37 13.31
CA SER A 270 -15.31 -13.28 14.42
C SER A 270 -16.39 -12.73 15.35
N GLU A 271 -16.34 -11.45 15.72
CA GLU A 271 -17.27 -10.86 16.70
C GLU A 271 -18.61 -10.46 16.09
N LEU A 272 -18.62 -9.99 14.84
CA LEU A 272 -19.80 -9.39 14.21
C LEU A 272 -20.26 -10.15 12.96
N GLY A 273 -19.52 -11.15 12.50
CA GLY A 273 -19.84 -11.90 11.26
C GLY A 273 -19.72 -11.07 9.99
N ILE A 274 -19.11 -9.87 10.05
CA ILE A 274 -19.04 -8.96 8.90
C ILE A 274 -17.71 -9.13 8.18
N ILE A 275 -17.77 -9.73 6.99
CA ILE A 275 -16.59 -9.93 6.13
C ILE A 275 -16.18 -8.58 5.50
N ILE A 276 -15.11 -7.97 5.96
CA ILE A 276 -14.52 -6.76 5.35
C ILE A 276 -13.11 -7.02 4.84
N SER A 277 -12.64 -6.23 3.87
CA SER A 277 -11.25 -6.31 3.44
C SER A 277 -10.35 -5.50 4.38
N GLU A 278 -9.07 -5.88 4.47
CA GLU A 278 -8.07 -5.11 5.21
C GLU A 278 -7.99 -3.65 4.72
N GLN A 279 -8.09 -3.45 3.39
CA GLN A 279 -8.18 -2.11 2.77
C GLN A 279 -9.38 -1.31 3.28
N THR A 280 -10.50 -1.97 3.58
CA THR A 280 -11.67 -1.28 4.15
C THR A 280 -11.35 -0.76 5.54
N VAL A 281 -10.72 -1.57 6.40
CA VAL A 281 -10.25 -1.15 7.74
C VAL A 281 -9.30 0.04 7.64
N ARG A 282 -8.28 -0.03 6.77
CA ARG A 282 -7.34 1.08 6.57
C ARG A 282 -8.04 2.35 6.12
N ARG A 283 -8.96 2.27 5.15
CA ARG A 283 -9.72 3.43 4.68
C ARG A 283 -10.57 4.04 5.81
N ARG A 284 -11.20 3.21 6.66
CA ARG A 284 -11.96 3.71 7.83
C ARG A 284 -11.06 4.43 8.82
N LEU A 285 -9.87 3.89 9.09
CA LEU A 285 -8.89 4.51 9.97
C LEU A 285 -8.39 5.85 9.39
N HIS A 286 -8.07 5.90 8.09
CA HIS A 286 -7.65 7.13 7.41
C HIS A 286 -8.76 8.20 7.42
N GLU A 287 -10.01 7.83 7.13
CA GLU A 287 -11.17 8.74 7.24
C GLU A 287 -11.35 9.29 8.66
N SER A 288 -10.90 8.54 9.66
CA SER A 288 -10.94 8.94 11.07
C SER A 288 -9.66 9.67 11.53
N GLY A 289 -8.72 9.93 10.61
CA GLY A 289 -7.46 10.62 10.89
C GLY A 289 -6.32 9.75 11.46
N PHE A 290 -6.53 8.45 11.62
CA PHE A 290 -5.47 7.53 12.05
C PHE A 290 -4.59 7.13 10.87
N MET A 291 -3.29 7.31 11.02
CA MET A 291 -2.31 6.98 9.99
C MET A 291 -1.30 5.96 10.52
N GLY A 292 -0.89 5.01 9.68
CA GLY A 292 0.23 4.12 10.00
C GLY A 292 1.55 4.89 10.04
N ARG A 293 2.28 4.81 11.15
CA ARG A 293 3.58 5.46 11.39
C ARG A 293 4.51 4.52 12.15
N VAL A 294 5.81 4.73 12.08
CA VAL A 294 6.77 3.99 12.92
C VAL A 294 6.65 4.49 14.36
N ALA A 295 6.58 3.56 15.32
CA ALA A 295 6.54 3.89 16.74
C ALA A 295 7.89 4.48 17.18
N ARG A 296 7.87 5.58 17.95
CA ARG A 296 9.09 6.12 18.55
C ARG A 296 9.55 5.19 19.66
N LYS A 297 10.85 4.93 19.75
CA LYS A 297 11.39 4.17 20.88
C LYS A 297 11.62 5.13 22.06
N LYS A 298 10.97 4.89 23.20
CA LYS A 298 11.09 5.75 24.41
C LYS A 298 11.06 4.89 25.67
N PRO A 299 11.78 5.28 26.74
CA PRO A 299 11.69 4.59 28.02
C PRO A 299 10.31 4.79 28.63
N TYR A 300 9.80 3.75 29.29
CA TYR A 300 8.59 3.87 30.10
C TYR A 300 8.91 4.64 31.38
N VAL A 301 8.09 5.63 31.73
CA VAL A 301 8.24 6.45 32.94
C VAL A 301 7.01 6.29 33.80
N ASP A 302 7.16 5.70 34.99
CA ASP A 302 6.08 5.56 35.96
C ASP A 302 5.70 6.89 36.63
N LYS A 303 4.63 6.87 37.45
CA LYS A 303 4.09 8.07 38.12
C LYS A 303 5.08 8.72 39.11
N VAL A 304 5.90 7.93 39.80
CA VAL A 304 6.89 8.43 40.79
C VAL A 304 8.03 9.13 40.05
N ASN A 305 8.56 8.49 39.02
CA ASN A 305 9.64 9.00 38.19
C ASN A 305 9.21 10.23 37.39
N ARG A 306 7.94 10.32 36.98
CA ARG A 306 7.35 11.55 36.43
C ARG A 306 7.43 12.72 37.43
N GLY A 307 7.11 12.49 38.70
CA GLY A 307 7.22 13.50 39.76
C GLY A 307 8.66 14.04 39.87
N LYS A 308 9.63 13.14 39.95
CA LYS A 308 11.06 13.48 40.00
C LYS A 308 11.54 14.26 38.77
N ARG A 309 11.04 13.91 37.57
CA ARG A 309 11.33 14.64 36.32
C ARG A 309 10.80 16.06 36.34
N ILE A 310 9.57 16.27 36.82
CA ILE A 310 8.97 17.61 36.93
C ILE A 310 9.71 18.45 37.97
N GLU A 311 10.04 17.87 39.12
CA GLU A 311 10.81 18.54 40.18
C GLU A 311 12.19 18.97 39.66
N TYR A 312 12.91 18.07 38.99
CA TYR A 312 14.16 18.39 38.32
C TYR A 312 13.98 19.55 37.32
N ALA A 313 13.00 19.45 36.43
CA ALA A 313 12.75 20.49 35.44
C ALA A 313 12.46 21.86 36.08
N LYS A 314 11.67 21.90 37.17
CA LYS A 314 11.38 23.14 37.91
C LYS A 314 12.62 23.74 38.58
N THR A 315 13.46 22.92 39.20
CA THR A 315 14.67 23.37 39.91
C THR A 315 15.70 23.96 38.94
N TYR A 316 15.84 23.37 37.75
CA TYR A 316 16.90 23.75 36.81
C TYR A 316 16.44 24.70 35.71
N ARG A 317 15.13 24.96 35.52
CA ARG A 317 14.64 25.84 34.44
C ARG A 317 15.16 27.28 34.52
N GLU A 318 15.46 27.77 35.72
CA GLU A 318 15.87 29.17 35.97
C GLU A 318 17.39 29.35 35.91
N LYS A 319 18.15 28.26 35.70
CA LYS A 319 19.60 28.35 35.53
C LYS A 319 19.92 29.10 34.22
N PRO A 320 20.87 30.07 34.26
CA PRO A 320 21.26 30.82 33.08
C PRO A 320 21.94 29.91 32.05
N ILE A 321 21.95 30.34 30.79
CA ILE A 321 22.54 29.51 29.72
C ILE A 321 24.03 29.22 29.95
N ASP A 322 24.76 30.17 30.55
CA ASP A 322 26.19 30.01 30.83
C ASP A 322 26.48 28.86 31.79
N TYR A 323 25.57 28.58 32.73
CA TYR A 323 25.66 27.38 33.57
C TYR A 323 25.69 26.10 32.72
N TRP A 324 24.83 26.01 31.69
CA TRP A 324 24.74 24.84 30.83
C TRP A 324 25.93 24.70 29.88
N LYS A 325 26.61 25.80 29.55
CA LYS A 325 27.82 25.79 28.70
C LYS A 325 29.00 25.09 29.37
N ASP A 326 29.10 25.23 30.70
CA ASP A 326 30.12 24.60 31.55
C ASP A 326 29.73 23.20 32.07
N VAL A 327 28.61 22.64 31.60
CA VAL A 327 28.27 21.24 31.87
C VAL A 327 28.98 20.32 30.88
N LEU A 328 29.72 19.35 31.41
CA LEU A 328 30.26 18.24 30.64
C LEU A 328 29.22 17.10 30.59
N TRP A 329 28.62 16.91 29.43
CA TRP A 329 27.66 15.84 29.17
C TRP A 329 28.40 14.56 28.81
N SER A 330 28.06 13.45 29.45
CA SER A 330 28.69 12.15 29.16
C SER A 330 27.68 11.01 29.18
N ASP A 331 27.90 10.00 28.34
CA ASP A 331 27.11 8.77 28.32
C ASP A 331 27.82 7.69 27.50
N GLU A 332 27.30 6.46 27.55
CA GLU A 332 27.70 5.37 26.69
C GLU A 332 26.69 5.12 25.57
N SER A 333 27.20 4.85 24.37
CA SER A 333 26.38 4.42 23.24
C SER A 333 26.93 3.16 22.59
N LYS A 334 26.09 2.54 21.76
CA LYS A 334 26.37 1.29 21.03
C LYS A 334 26.09 1.52 19.55
N PHE A 335 27.11 1.29 18.71
CA PHE A 335 27.01 1.34 17.26
C PHE A 335 27.07 -0.07 16.67
N ASN A 336 26.09 -0.44 15.85
CA ASN A 336 26.02 -1.76 15.19
C ASN A 336 26.70 -1.71 13.82
N LEU A 337 27.42 -2.77 13.45
CA LEU A 337 28.05 -2.92 12.12
C LEU A 337 27.03 -3.28 11.03
N PHE A 338 26.05 -4.13 11.36
CA PHE A 338 24.94 -4.52 10.49
C PHE A 338 23.63 -4.62 11.27
N GLY A 339 22.55 -4.09 10.68
CA GLY A 339 21.18 -4.21 11.19
C GLY A 339 20.66 -2.97 11.90
N SER A 340 19.58 -2.40 11.36
CA SER A 340 18.70 -1.54 12.15
C SER A 340 17.84 -2.45 13.03
N ASP A 341 17.83 -2.24 14.34
CA ASP A 341 16.80 -2.78 15.21
C ASP A 341 15.42 -2.63 14.53
N GLY A 342 14.63 -3.71 14.48
CA GLY A 342 13.40 -3.78 13.69
C GLY A 342 12.45 -2.57 13.86
N LYS A 343 11.86 -2.13 12.74
CA LYS A 343 10.85 -1.05 12.71
C LYS A 343 9.48 -1.60 13.08
N VAL A 344 8.87 -1.07 14.14
CA VAL A 344 7.49 -1.40 14.54
C VAL A 344 6.54 -0.31 14.07
N MET A 345 5.46 -0.68 13.39
CA MET A 345 4.42 0.22 12.92
C MET A 345 3.28 0.36 13.95
N VAL A 346 2.74 1.57 14.10
CA VAL A 346 1.59 1.94 14.95
C VAL A 346 0.61 2.84 14.20
N TRP A 347 -0.67 2.78 14.57
CA TRP A 347 -1.70 3.71 14.10
C TRP A 347 -1.81 4.91 15.03
N ARG A 348 -1.55 6.12 14.54
CA ARG A 348 -1.66 7.36 15.33
C ARG A 348 -2.17 8.54 14.52
N THR A 349 -2.78 9.51 15.18
CA THR A 349 -2.98 10.86 14.63
C THR A 349 -1.68 11.68 14.74
N PRO A 350 -1.55 12.82 14.03
CA PRO A 350 -0.34 13.65 14.12
C PRO A 350 0.02 14.11 15.54
N LYS A 351 -0.97 14.31 16.42
CA LYS A 351 -0.77 14.80 17.79
C LYS A 351 -0.34 13.73 18.80
N GLU A 352 -0.54 12.45 18.47
CA GLU A 352 -0.29 11.30 19.37
C GLU A 352 1.11 10.71 19.21
N GLU A 353 2.09 11.48 18.73
CA GLU A 353 3.45 10.99 18.47
C GLU A 353 4.13 10.39 19.71
N LEU A 354 3.94 11.05 20.84
CA LEU A 354 4.61 10.73 22.10
C LEU A 354 3.69 10.01 23.08
N ASP A 355 2.48 9.62 22.65
CA ASP A 355 1.57 8.84 23.48
C ASP A 355 2.25 7.48 23.79
N PRO A 356 2.33 7.06 25.08
CA PRO A 356 2.95 5.79 25.45
C PRO A 356 2.44 4.59 24.64
N LYS A 357 1.17 4.57 24.25
CA LYS A 357 0.58 3.49 23.41
C LYS A 357 1.14 3.47 21.99
N CYS A 358 1.65 4.59 21.50
CA CYS A 358 2.24 4.77 20.17
C CYS A 358 3.78 4.68 20.16
N THR A 359 4.40 4.40 21.31
CA THR A 359 5.86 4.23 21.47
C THR A 359 6.22 2.77 21.73
N VAL A 360 7.49 2.39 21.49
CA VAL A 360 8.02 1.05 21.76
C VAL A 360 9.14 1.14 22.81
N PRO A 361 9.14 0.29 23.85
CA PRO A 361 10.26 0.23 24.78
C PRO A 361 11.53 -0.30 24.08
N THR A 362 12.67 0.28 24.41
CA THR A 362 13.99 -0.12 23.87
C THR A 362 14.47 -1.43 24.49
N VAL A 363 14.88 -2.41 23.66
CA VAL A 363 15.55 -3.66 24.09
C VAL A 363 16.89 -3.77 23.35
N LYS A 364 17.97 -4.21 24.02
CA LYS A 364 19.37 -4.11 23.53
C LYS A 364 19.99 -5.47 23.15
N TYR A 365 19.72 -6.13 22.01
CA TYR A 365 20.55 -7.30 21.59
C TYR A 365 20.61 -7.54 20.07
N GLY A 366 21.78 -8.03 19.58
CA GLY A 366 21.99 -8.65 18.26
C GLY A 366 22.90 -7.89 17.27
N GLY A 367 23.91 -8.56 16.72
CA GLY A 367 24.82 -8.05 15.68
C GLY A 367 26.14 -7.47 16.22
N GLY A 368 27.26 -7.76 15.55
CA GLY A 368 28.58 -7.21 15.91
C GLY A 368 28.52 -5.70 16.14
N ASN A 369 29.00 -5.25 17.30
CA ASN A 369 28.81 -3.89 17.78
C ASN A 369 30.05 -3.33 18.46
N VAL A 370 30.15 -2.01 18.44
CA VAL A 370 31.17 -1.25 19.16
C VAL A 370 30.45 -0.42 20.22
N LYS A 371 30.86 -0.57 21.48
CA LYS A 371 30.42 0.29 22.58
C LYS A 371 31.44 1.41 22.73
N CYS A 372 30.98 2.63 23.00
CA CYS A 372 31.86 3.74 23.28
C CYS A 372 31.30 4.65 24.38
N TRP A 373 32.19 5.20 25.19
CA TRP A 373 31.93 6.33 26.06
C TRP A 373 32.35 7.60 25.34
N GLY A 374 31.57 8.66 25.46
CA GLY A 374 32.00 9.97 24.99
C GLY A 374 31.48 11.09 25.86
N SER A 375 32.11 12.24 25.70
CA SER A 375 31.71 13.46 26.39
C SER A 375 31.73 14.68 25.49
N PHE A 376 30.90 15.68 25.77
CA PHE A 376 30.93 16.95 25.05
C PHE A 376 30.42 18.09 25.93
N SER A 377 30.76 19.32 25.55
CA SER A 377 30.22 20.54 26.14
C SER A 377 29.79 21.51 25.05
N SER A 378 29.32 22.70 25.43
CA SER A 378 29.03 23.74 24.43
C SER A 378 30.25 24.11 23.59
N SER A 379 31.47 23.98 24.12
CA SER A 379 32.72 24.36 23.45
C SER A 379 33.19 23.38 22.38
N GLY A 380 32.64 22.15 22.35
CA GLY A 380 33.06 21.13 21.40
C GLY A 380 32.89 19.71 21.92
N VAL A 381 33.48 18.77 21.19
CA VAL A 381 33.52 17.35 21.57
C VAL A 381 34.75 17.00 22.41
N GLY A 382 34.51 16.28 23.51
CA GLY A 382 35.55 15.69 24.35
C GLY A 382 36.11 14.41 23.74
N ASN A 383 36.65 13.55 24.60
CA ASN A 383 37.19 12.26 24.18
C ASN A 383 36.07 11.27 23.82
N LEU A 384 36.37 10.39 22.86
CA LEU A 384 35.56 9.22 22.52
C LEU A 384 36.40 7.98 22.77
N VAL A 385 35.93 7.09 23.63
CA VAL A 385 36.67 5.93 24.14
C VAL A 385 35.90 4.66 23.81
N PHE A 386 36.54 3.72 23.13
CA PHE A 386 35.93 2.43 22.82
C PHE A 386 36.06 1.47 24.00
N ILE A 387 35.00 0.70 24.24
CA ILE A 387 34.89 -0.24 25.35
C ILE A 387 34.75 -1.63 24.77
N ASP A 388 35.77 -2.46 24.96
CA ASP A 388 35.82 -3.81 24.41
C ASP A 388 35.16 -4.86 25.35
N GLU A 389 35.03 -4.54 26.63
CA GLU A 389 34.51 -5.46 27.66
C GLU A 389 33.10 -5.08 28.15
N ASN A 390 32.53 -5.91 29.02
CA ASN A 390 31.29 -5.56 29.72
C ASN A 390 31.60 -4.55 30.82
N MET A 391 30.95 -3.39 30.77
CA MET A 391 31.22 -2.26 31.67
C MET A 391 30.94 -2.60 33.14
N THR A 392 31.98 -2.56 33.97
CA THR A 392 31.91 -2.59 35.45
C THR A 392 32.15 -1.19 36.03
N GLY A 393 31.90 -1.00 37.32
CA GLY A 393 32.21 0.26 38.00
C GLY A 393 33.71 0.60 38.00
N GLU A 394 34.59 -0.41 38.03
CA GLU A 394 36.04 -0.24 37.96
C GLU A 394 36.49 0.26 36.59
N ILE A 395 36.03 -0.40 35.52
CA ILE A 395 36.32 0.02 34.14
C ILE A 395 35.80 1.45 33.91
N TYR A 396 34.61 1.76 34.42
CA TYR A 396 34.05 3.12 34.33
C TYR A 396 34.93 4.16 35.04
N ARG A 397 35.35 3.89 36.29
CA ARG A 397 36.31 4.75 37.01
C ARG A 397 37.58 4.96 36.20
N ASP A 398 38.15 3.90 35.60
CA ASP A 398 39.39 4.00 34.83
C ASP A 398 39.23 4.83 33.57
N ILE A 399 38.08 4.72 32.89
CA ILE A 399 37.72 5.58 31.76
C ILE A 399 37.66 7.04 32.21
N LEU A 400 36.97 7.33 33.32
CA LEU A 400 36.89 8.69 33.85
C LEU A 400 38.27 9.22 34.26
N GLN A 401 39.07 8.42 34.95
CA GLN A 401 40.41 8.83 35.38
C GLN A 401 41.31 9.23 34.22
N LYS A 402 41.24 8.49 33.11
CA LYS A 402 42.05 8.78 31.92
C LYS A 402 41.49 9.93 31.10
N ASN A 403 40.18 10.04 30.95
CA ASN A 403 39.56 10.87 29.90
C ASN A 403 38.78 12.09 30.40
N LEU A 404 38.30 12.09 31.65
CA LEU A 404 37.43 13.15 32.16
C LEU A 404 38.17 14.49 32.19
N PHE A 405 39.29 14.55 32.92
CA PHE A 405 40.10 15.78 33.04
C PHE A 405 40.75 16.18 31.72
N GLU A 406 41.13 15.22 30.88
CA GLU A 406 41.65 15.50 29.54
C GLU A 406 40.57 16.18 28.67
N SER A 407 39.33 15.69 28.72
CA SER A 407 38.20 16.30 27.99
C SER A 407 37.89 17.70 28.52
N VAL A 408 37.90 17.91 29.84
CA VAL A 408 37.70 19.23 30.46
C VAL A 408 38.77 20.23 30.00
N LYS A 409 40.05 19.80 30.02
CA LYS A 409 41.19 20.63 29.57
C LYS A 409 41.08 20.94 28.07
N LYS A 410 40.77 19.93 27.24
CA LYS A 410 40.59 20.08 25.79
C LYS A 410 39.48 21.07 25.45
N LEU A 411 38.40 21.07 26.22
CA LEU A 411 37.23 21.93 26.00
C LEU A 411 37.35 23.31 26.66
N ASN A 412 38.44 23.55 27.40
CA ASN A 412 38.71 24.78 28.15
C ASN A 412 37.51 25.23 29.00
N LEU A 413 36.95 24.30 29.77
CA LEU A 413 35.80 24.61 30.64
C LEU A 413 36.22 25.48 31.82
N GLY A 414 35.28 26.30 32.31
CA GLY A 414 35.51 27.17 33.46
C GLY A 414 35.85 26.40 34.74
N SER A 415 36.32 27.12 35.77
CA SER A 415 36.72 26.54 37.06
C SER A 415 35.57 25.89 37.86
N LYS A 416 34.31 26.13 37.47
CA LYS A 416 33.09 25.62 38.11
C LYS A 416 32.29 24.67 37.20
N TRP A 417 33.00 23.90 36.37
CA TRP A 417 32.35 22.91 35.50
C TRP A 417 31.65 21.83 36.31
N VAL A 418 30.57 21.29 35.75
CA VAL A 418 29.75 20.24 36.38
C VAL A 418 29.70 19.02 35.46
N MET A 419 29.91 17.84 36.02
CA MET A 419 29.77 16.59 35.28
C MET A 419 28.31 16.13 35.28
N GLN A 420 27.77 15.80 34.10
CA GLN A 420 26.51 15.06 33.98
C GLN A 420 26.79 13.59 33.66
N GLN A 421 26.17 12.71 34.45
CA GLN A 421 26.09 11.26 34.19
C GLN A 421 24.69 10.76 34.61
N ASN A 422 24.23 9.66 34.00
CA ASN A 422 22.94 9.06 34.35
C ASN A 422 23.03 8.23 35.66
N ASN A 423 21.89 7.75 36.18
CA ASN A 423 21.79 7.01 37.44
C ASN A 423 21.99 5.48 37.30
N ASP A 424 22.68 5.01 36.25
CA ASP A 424 23.00 3.59 36.08
C ASP A 424 23.73 3.06 37.34
N PRO A 425 23.40 1.84 37.83
CA PRO A 425 24.08 1.23 38.97
C PRO A 425 25.61 1.37 38.94
N LYS A 426 26.25 1.25 37.77
CA LYS A 426 27.70 1.37 37.65
C LYS A 426 28.22 2.78 37.95
N HIS A 427 27.46 3.82 37.64
CA HIS A 427 27.81 5.22 37.94
C HIS A 427 27.61 5.59 39.41
N ARG A 428 26.75 4.81 40.11
CA ARG A 428 26.46 4.95 41.54
C ARG A 428 27.27 4.00 42.42
N ALA A 429 28.13 3.17 41.83
CA ALA A 429 29.00 2.29 42.57
C ALA A 429 29.93 3.11 43.49
N HIS A 430 30.15 2.63 44.71
CA HIS A 430 30.96 3.34 45.71
C HIS A 430 32.35 3.72 45.18
N ILE A 431 32.97 2.83 44.39
CA ILE A 431 34.29 3.07 43.80
C ILE A 431 34.32 4.29 42.87
N VAL A 432 33.24 4.53 42.12
CA VAL A 432 33.10 5.67 41.21
C VAL A 432 32.76 6.94 41.99
N THR A 433 31.81 6.84 42.93
CA THR A 433 31.36 8.00 43.70
C THR A 433 32.45 8.52 44.64
N ASN A 434 33.21 7.63 45.27
CA ASN A 434 34.32 8.01 46.16
C ASN A 434 35.42 8.68 45.34
N TRP A 435 35.82 8.10 44.21
CA TRP A 435 36.83 8.69 43.33
C TRP A 435 36.41 10.09 42.83
N LEU A 436 35.15 10.28 42.42
CA LEU A 436 34.65 11.60 42.00
C LEU A 436 34.68 12.62 43.14
N ASN A 437 34.34 12.20 44.36
CA ASN A 437 34.38 13.06 45.54
C ASN A 437 35.84 13.42 45.92
N GLU A 438 36.76 12.44 45.90
CA GLU A 438 38.19 12.65 46.16
C GLU A 438 38.83 13.62 45.16
N LYS A 439 38.37 13.58 43.91
CA LYS A 439 38.81 14.51 42.86
C LYS A 439 38.05 15.84 42.84
N GLY A 440 37.12 16.06 43.76
CA GLY A 440 36.35 17.30 43.88
C GLY A 440 35.43 17.58 42.69
N VAL A 441 34.96 16.55 41.98
CA VAL A 441 34.10 16.73 40.80
C VAL A 441 32.66 16.95 41.21
N GLU A 442 32.12 18.13 40.90
CA GLU A 442 30.70 18.43 41.10
C GLU A 442 29.85 17.65 40.08
N ARG A 443 28.73 17.08 40.54
CA ARG A 443 27.84 16.25 39.74
C ARG A 443 26.46 16.87 39.63
N LEU A 444 25.94 16.92 38.42
CA LEU A 444 24.56 17.34 38.17
C LEU A 444 23.60 16.26 38.71
N LYS A 445 22.65 16.65 39.57
CA LYS A 445 21.57 15.76 39.98
C LYS A 445 20.80 15.34 38.73
N TRP A 446 20.53 14.06 38.52
CA TRP A 446 19.84 13.60 37.31
C TRP A 446 18.55 12.85 37.62
N PRO A 447 17.43 13.14 36.93
CA PRO A 447 16.20 12.38 37.13
C PRO A 447 16.30 10.99 36.45
N PRO A 448 15.66 9.96 37.02
CA PRO A 448 15.66 8.62 36.43
C PRO A 448 14.92 8.58 35.07
N TYR A 449 15.27 7.62 34.21
CA TYR A 449 14.63 7.38 32.90
C TYR A 449 14.49 8.63 32.02
N SER A 450 15.53 9.47 31.99
CA SER A 450 15.49 10.78 31.33
C SER A 450 16.53 11.00 30.22
N PRO A 451 16.61 10.10 29.21
CA PRO A 451 17.53 10.29 28.09
C PRO A 451 17.15 11.51 27.23
N ASP A 452 15.87 11.85 27.15
CA ASP A 452 15.37 13.01 26.40
C ASP A 452 15.86 14.36 26.96
N LEU A 453 16.22 14.40 28.24
CA LEU A 453 16.86 15.55 28.87
C LEU A 453 18.37 15.62 28.58
N ASN A 454 19.01 14.50 28.24
CA ASN A 454 20.45 14.42 28.01
C ASN A 454 20.77 14.84 26.56
N PRO A 455 21.46 15.98 26.32
CA PRO A 455 21.79 16.41 24.98
C PRO A 455 22.70 15.45 24.22
N ILE A 456 23.47 14.60 24.91
CA ILE A 456 24.39 13.67 24.27
C ILE A 456 23.66 12.55 23.50
N GLU A 457 22.41 12.25 23.84
CA GLU A 457 21.60 11.29 23.09
C GLU A 457 21.38 11.81 21.65
N HIS A 458 21.12 13.11 21.50
CA HIS A 458 21.07 13.73 20.17
C HIS A 458 22.45 13.89 19.52
N MET A 459 23.52 13.94 20.31
CA MET A 459 24.88 13.88 19.76
C MET A 459 25.15 12.51 19.14
N TRP A 460 24.66 11.43 19.76
CA TRP A 460 24.74 10.09 19.19
C TRP A 460 23.93 9.95 17.91
N ASP A 461 22.73 10.53 17.85
CA ASP A 461 21.92 10.58 16.62
C ASP A 461 22.65 11.32 15.49
N GLU A 462 23.32 12.44 15.81
CA GLU A 462 24.12 13.21 14.83
C GLU A 462 25.33 12.41 14.35
N LEU A 463 26.03 11.72 15.26
CA LEU A 463 27.15 10.84 14.93
C LEU A 463 26.68 9.71 13.99
N GLU A 464 25.58 9.03 14.33
CA GLU A 464 24.99 7.98 13.49
C GLU A 464 24.59 8.51 12.11
N ARG A 465 23.98 9.71 12.05
CA ARG A 465 23.59 10.36 10.80
C ARG A 465 24.78 10.62 9.88
N ARG A 466 25.91 11.09 10.44
CA ARG A 466 27.14 11.31 9.67
C ARG A 466 27.79 9.99 9.26
N MET A 467 27.78 8.99 10.14
CA MET A 467 28.32 7.65 9.89
C MET A 467 27.64 6.89 8.75
N LYS A 468 26.39 7.24 8.38
CA LYS A 468 25.70 6.68 7.20
C LYS A 468 26.48 6.86 5.89
N LYS A 469 27.38 7.85 5.82
CA LYS A 469 28.23 8.09 4.65
C LYS A 469 29.48 7.18 4.60
N GLU A 470 29.90 6.66 5.75
CA GLU A 470 31.22 6.02 5.93
C GLU A 470 31.23 4.53 5.59
N LYS A 471 30.08 3.84 5.69
CA LYS A 471 29.88 2.42 5.35
C LYS A 471 31.06 1.49 5.75
N PRO A 472 31.44 1.43 7.04
CA PRO A 472 32.54 0.59 7.50
C PRO A 472 32.21 -0.90 7.34
N LYS A 473 33.21 -1.72 6.98
CA LYS A 473 33.04 -3.15 6.69
C LYS A 473 33.41 -4.06 7.86
N ASN A 474 34.21 -3.57 8.81
CA ASN A 474 34.63 -4.31 10.00
C ASN A 474 34.66 -3.41 11.24
N ALA A 475 34.86 -4.01 12.42
CA ALA A 475 34.84 -3.28 13.70
C ALA A 475 35.98 -2.24 13.82
N THR A 476 37.14 -2.52 13.25
CA THR A 476 38.31 -1.60 13.28
C THR A 476 38.03 -0.36 12.43
N GLU A 477 37.58 -0.54 11.20
CA GLU A 477 37.12 0.55 10.32
C GLU A 477 36.00 1.35 10.98
N LEU A 478 35.06 0.69 11.65
CA LEU A 478 33.98 1.35 12.40
C LEU A 478 34.54 2.23 13.51
N LYS A 479 35.51 1.75 14.32
CA LYS A 479 36.18 2.54 15.36
C LYS A 479 36.89 3.77 14.76
N HIS A 480 37.69 3.58 13.70
CA HIS A 480 38.39 4.71 13.07
C HIS A 480 37.45 5.75 12.47
N ALA A 481 36.39 5.30 11.78
CA ALA A 481 35.38 6.19 11.22
C ALA A 481 34.62 6.95 12.31
N LEU A 482 34.21 6.28 13.40
CA LEU A 482 33.56 6.92 14.55
C LEU A 482 34.44 8.01 15.15
N SER A 483 35.71 7.73 15.41
CA SER A 483 36.65 8.72 15.96
C SER A 483 36.82 9.92 15.02
N ARG A 484 37.00 9.68 13.71
CA ARG A 484 37.16 10.78 12.74
C ARG A 484 35.90 11.64 12.65
N VAL A 485 34.73 11.00 12.53
CA VAL A 485 33.45 11.72 12.41
C VAL A 485 33.15 12.50 13.68
N TRP A 486 33.41 11.92 14.86
CA TRP A 486 33.27 12.57 16.15
C TRP A 486 34.11 13.84 16.25
N GLN A 487 35.41 13.76 15.96
CA GLN A 487 36.29 14.96 15.96
C GLN A 487 35.89 15.99 14.90
N GLY A 488 35.21 15.57 13.82
CA GLY A 488 34.68 16.47 12.80
C GLY A 488 33.35 17.14 13.15
N ILE A 489 32.76 16.89 14.33
CA ILE A 489 31.55 17.59 14.78
C ILE A 489 31.93 19.02 15.17
N GLY A 490 31.39 19.99 14.44
CA GLY A 490 31.61 21.41 14.68
C GLY A 490 30.97 21.92 15.96
N THR A 491 31.51 23.03 16.47
CA THR A 491 31.03 23.67 17.70
C THR A 491 29.64 24.31 17.55
N ASP A 492 29.19 24.53 16.32
CA ASP A 492 27.84 24.96 15.99
C ASP A 492 26.79 23.94 16.44
N VAL A 493 27.07 22.65 16.23
CA VAL A 493 26.18 21.55 16.64
C VAL A 493 26.13 21.44 18.16
N THR A 494 27.30 21.45 18.81
CA THR A 494 27.41 21.29 20.26
C THR A 494 26.71 22.44 21.01
N LYS A 495 26.94 23.69 20.58
CA LYS A 495 26.25 24.88 21.10
C LYS A 495 24.73 24.74 20.98
N LYS A 496 24.24 24.42 19.78
CA LYS A 496 22.81 24.26 19.53
C LYS A 496 22.16 23.19 20.42
N LEU A 497 22.87 22.10 20.70
CA LEU A 497 22.40 21.06 21.60
C LEU A 497 22.31 21.53 23.05
N VAL A 498 23.31 22.27 23.53
CA VAL A 498 23.31 22.85 24.88
C VAL A 498 22.25 23.95 25.02
N ASP A 499 22.14 24.83 24.03
CA ASP A 499 21.11 25.89 23.97
C ASP A 499 19.68 25.32 23.97
N SER A 500 19.51 24.05 23.59
CA SER A 500 18.22 23.37 23.65
C SER A 500 17.79 22.99 25.07
N VAL A 501 18.71 22.87 26.04
CA VAL A 501 18.44 22.31 27.37
C VAL A 501 17.29 23.01 28.10
N PRO A 502 17.22 24.36 28.19
CA PRO A 502 16.09 25.03 28.83
C PRO A 502 14.74 24.68 28.18
N ASN A 503 14.70 24.54 26.85
CA ASN A 503 13.50 24.12 26.14
C ASN A 503 13.11 22.67 26.45
N ARG A 504 14.08 21.77 26.66
CA ARG A 504 13.81 20.38 27.09
C ARG A 504 13.18 20.34 28.48
N LEU A 505 13.66 21.16 29.41
CA LEU A 505 13.10 21.26 30.77
C LEU A 505 11.64 21.77 30.72
N ASN A 506 11.38 22.83 29.95
CA ASN A 506 10.03 23.35 29.75
C ASN A 506 9.09 22.31 29.12
N GLU A 507 9.61 21.51 28.18
CA GLU A 507 8.86 20.44 27.54
C GLU A 507 8.48 19.33 28.53
N VAL A 508 9.36 18.96 29.47
CA VAL A 508 9.05 17.99 30.53
C VAL A 508 7.89 18.49 31.41
N ILE A 509 7.90 19.77 31.75
CA ILE A 509 6.81 20.40 32.53
C ILE A 509 5.52 20.35 31.73
N ARG A 510 5.55 20.78 30.45
CA ARG A 510 4.39 20.75 29.55
C ARG A 510 3.82 19.34 29.39
N MET A 511 4.68 18.34 29.32
CA MET A 511 4.31 16.93 29.18
C MET A 511 4.02 16.25 30.53
N ASN A 512 3.91 16.98 31.64
CA ASN A 512 3.61 16.42 32.97
C ASN A 512 4.53 15.25 33.37
N GLY A 513 5.83 15.38 33.04
CA GLY A 513 6.87 14.40 33.34
C GLY A 513 6.96 13.23 32.36
N TYR A 514 6.07 13.13 31.36
CA TYR A 514 6.15 12.10 30.31
C TYR A 514 7.38 12.33 29.39
N PRO A 515 7.75 11.32 28.56
CA PRO A 515 8.78 11.49 27.55
C PRO A 515 8.48 12.65 26.61
N THR A 516 9.51 13.42 26.29
CA THR A 516 9.41 14.60 25.42
C THR A 516 9.75 14.26 23.97
N ARG A 517 9.64 15.26 23.09
CA ARG A 517 10.03 15.15 21.67
C ARG A 517 11.54 14.97 21.47
N TYR A 518 12.32 15.36 22.48
CA TYR A 518 13.78 15.31 22.50
C TYR A 518 14.30 13.93 22.86
#